data_AF-A0A2A4ND13-F1
#
_entry.id   AF-A0A2A4ND13-F1
#
_cell.length_a   1.000
_cell.length_b   1.000
_cell.length_c   1.000
_cell.angle_alpha   90.00
_cell.angle_beta   90.00
_cell.angle_gamma   90.00
#
_symmetry.space_group_name_H-M   'P 1'
#
loop_
_entity.id
_entity.type
_entity.pdbx_description
1 polymer ?
#
loop_
_entity_poly.entity_id
_entity_poly.type
_entity_poly.pdbx_seq_one_letter_code
_entity_poly.pdbx_strand_id
1 'polypeptide(L)'
;MNKLLKILGPILMLLFIVSCGGRDFVKSPVDEYITQFVDEQNFAIILEDMDVEGTFFKTYKHRYQVILEDSDGKPLDTKSEWKEVGEKFFWHNEGNLGMTLCYRKDGKLEKNVSPPGYQYVGNSKYGEFRTNNGTSFWAFYGQYMFMSHMFGMMNRPIYRNDYNTYRSGYYGSKGYYGPKTGGNHKYGTNSAGTRKSRPGFFNRRANRTGWGSSRGRSGFGGRGSGFGK
;
A
#
# COMPACT_ATOMS: atom_id res chain seq x y z
N MET A 1 49.13 -19.05 -41.35
CA MET A 1 48.31 -19.34 -40.15
C MET A 1 48.03 -18.14 -39.23
N ASN A 2 48.51 -16.91 -39.50
CA ASN A 2 48.48 -15.81 -38.52
C ASN A 2 47.58 -14.61 -38.89
N LYS A 3 46.80 -14.71 -39.97
CA LYS A 3 45.83 -13.65 -40.37
C LYS A 3 44.39 -13.95 -39.96
N LEU A 4 44.00 -15.23 -39.85
CA LEU A 4 42.67 -15.63 -39.35
C LEU A 4 42.49 -15.37 -37.84
N LEU A 5 43.58 -15.43 -37.05
CA LEU A 5 43.51 -15.20 -35.61
C LEU A 5 43.31 -13.72 -35.21
N LYS A 6 43.56 -12.78 -36.13
CA LYS A 6 43.43 -11.32 -35.86
C LYS A 6 42.02 -10.78 -36.09
N ILE A 7 41.16 -11.54 -36.77
CA ILE A 7 39.78 -11.14 -37.08
C ILE A 7 38.79 -11.71 -36.04
N LEU A 8 39.18 -12.75 -35.30
CA LEU A 8 38.39 -13.34 -34.20
C LEU A 8 38.38 -12.51 -32.90
N GLY A 9 39.41 -11.69 -32.67
CA GLY A 9 39.51 -10.82 -31.49
C GLY A 9 38.46 -9.71 -31.40
N PRO A 10 38.20 -8.91 -32.45
CA PRO A 10 37.23 -7.81 -32.37
C PRO A 10 35.76 -8.25 -32.44
N ILE A 11 35.46 -9.44 -32.97
CA ILE A 11 34.09 -9.97 -33.07
C ILE A 11 33.57 -10.47 -31.71
N LEU A 12 34.47 -11.00 -30.86
CA LEU A 12 34.10 -11.46 -29.51
C LEU A 12 33.86 -10.30 -28.52
N MET A 13 34.41 -9.11 -28.80
CA MET A 13 34.25 -7.91 -27.97
C MET A 13 32.95 -7.14 -28.24
N LEU A 14 32.33 -7.35 -29.41
CA LEU A 14 31.03 -6.77 -29.78
C LEU A 14 29.82 -7.53 -29.20
N LEU A 15 30.02 -8.75 -28.68
CA LEU A 15 28.95 -9.54 -28.05
C LEU A 15 28.69 -9.19 -26.57
N PHE A 16 29.54 -8.37 -25.95
CA PHE A 16 29.37 -7.96 -24.54
C PHE A 16 28.50 -6.71 -24.33
N ILE A 17 28.06 -6.04 -25.40
CA ILE A 17 27.33 -4.75 -25.29
C ILE A 17 25.80 -4.89 -25.32
N VAL A 18 25.25 -6.10 -25.46
CA VAL A 18 23.78 -6.32 -25.52
C VAL A 18 23.18 -6.70 -24.15
N SER A 19 23.99 -6.74 -23.08
CA SER A 19 23.48 -6.95 -21.72
C SER A 19 23.11 -5.64 -21.02
N CYS A 20 22.31 -4.80 -21.68
CA CYS A 20 21.47 -3.81 -21.01
C CYS A 20 20.05 -4.36 -20.96
N GLY A 21 19.86 -5.39 -20.12
CA GLY A 21 18.53 -5.86 -19.72
C GLY A 21 17.83 -4.80 -18.89
N GLY A 22 17.32 -3.76 -19.56
CA GLY A 22 16.38 -2.82 -18.97
C GLY A 22 15.19 -3.61 -18.45
N ARG A 23 14.94 -3.53 -17.14
CA ARG A 23 13.74 -4.15 -16.57
C ARG A 23 12.56 -3.35 -17.09
N ASP A 24 11.76 -3.95 -17.97
CA ASP A 24 10.53 -3.30 -18.44
C ASP A 24 9.68 -2.91 -17.22
N PHE A 25 9.34 -1.63 -17.14
CA PHE A 25 8.45 -1.13 -16.10
C PHE A 25 7.03 -1.63 -16.42
N VAL A 26 6.56 -2.59 -15.63
CA VAL A 26 5.18 -3.06 -15.70
C VAL A 26 4.33 -2.16 -14.80
N LYS A 27 3.40 -1.41 -15.41
CA LYS A 27 2.43 -0.58 -14.68
C LYS A 27 1.63 -1.45 -13.71
N SER A 28 1.50 -0.99 -12.47
CA SER A 28 0.58 -1.60 -11.50
C SER A 28 -0.83 -1.02 -11.64
N PRO A 29 -1.88 -1.70 -11.16
CA PRO A 29 -3.21 -1.10 -11.09
C PRO A 29 -3.26 0.21 -10.28
N VAL A 30 -2.34 0.39 -9.32
CA VAL A 30 -2.23 1.67 -8.58
C VAL A 30 -1.72 2.78 -9.50
N ASP A 31 -0.77 2.50 -10.39
CA ASP A 31 -0.30 3.47 -11.40
C ASP A 31 -1.39 3.82 -12.40
N GLU A 32 -2.25 2.84 -12.75
CA GLU A 32 -3.44 3.07 -13.57
C GLU A 32 -4.40 4.05 -12.89
N TYR A 33 -4.74 3.84 -11.61
CA TYR A 33 -5.61 4.77 -10.88
C TYR A 33 -5.00 6.16 -10.72
N ILE A 34 -3.70 6.27 -10.45
CA ILE A 34 -3.01 7.57 -10.36
C ILE A 34 -3.12 8.32 -11.69
N THR A 35 -3.05 7.61 -12.82
CA THR A 35 -3.19 8.20 -14.15
C THR A 35 -4.65 8.53 -14.47
N GLN A 36 -5.58 7.65 -14.12
CA GLN A 36 -7.01 7.81 -14.35
C GLN A 36 -7.57 9.04 -13.60
N PHE A 37 -7.11 9.27 -12.37
CA PHE A 37 -7.56 10.36 -11.51
C PHE A 37 -6.56 11.52 -11.46
N VAL A 38 -5.85 11.76 -12.56
CA VAL A 38 -4.80 12.80 -12.60
C VAL A 38 -5.37 14.21 -12.40
N ASP A 39 -6.59 14.45 -12.88
CA ASP A 39 -7.30 15.73 -12.81
C ASP A 39 -8.07 15.90 -11.49
N GLU A 40 -8.15 14.86 -10.67
CA GLU A 40 -8.82 14.92 -9.38
C GLU A 40 -7.92 15.59 -8.34
N GLN A 41 -8.49 16.56 -7.62
CA GLN A 41 -7.74 17.24 -6.55
C GLN A 41 -7.56 16.34 -5.33
N ASN A 42 -8.49 15.40 -5.12
CA ASN A 42 -8.52 14.51 -3.97
C ASN A 42 -8.92 13.09 -4.38
N PHE A 43 -8.07 12.11 -4.07
CA PHE A 43 -8.44 10.70 -4.17
C PHE A 43 -7.64 9.85 -3.17
N ALA A 44 -8.09 8.64 -2.87
CA ALA A 44 -7.30 7.66 -2.14
C ALA A 44 -7.53 6.24 -2.67
N ILE A 45 -6.45 5.47 -2.78
CA ILE A 45 -6.49 4.07 -3.22
C ILE A 45 -6.15 3.18 -2.03
N ILE A 46 -7.14 2.42 -1.56
CA ILE A 46 -7.02 1.52 -0.42
C ILE A 46 -6.93 0.08 -0.94
N LEU A 47 -5.99 -0.71 -0.40
CA LEU A 47 -5.92 -2.13 -0.69
C LEU A 47 -7.03 -2.87 0.06
N GLU A 48 -8.11 -3.17 -0.64
CA GLU A 48 -9.34 -3.71 -0.04
C GLU A 48 -9.25 -5.21 0.19
N ASP A 49 -8.73 -5.96 -0.79
CA ASP A 49 -8.56 -7.41 -0.70
C ASP A 49 -7.39 -7.91 -1.56
N MET A 50 -6.92 -9.11 -1.28
CA MET A 50 -5.86 -9.80 -2.03
C MET A 50 -6.17 -11.28 -2.16
N ASP A 51 -5.72 -11.89 -3.24
CA ASP A 51 -5.87 -13.32 -3.45
C ASP A 51 -4.73 -13.93 -4.26
N VAL A 52 -4.45 -15.20 -3.97
CA VAL A 52 -3.57 -16.05 -4.78
C VAL A 52 -4.37 -17.23 -5.26
N GLU A 53 -4.44 -17.39 -6.58
CA GLU A 53 -5.12 -18.50 -7.25
C GLU A 53 -4.10 -19.43 -7.92
N GLY A 54 -4.53 -20.66 -8.19
CA GLY A 54 -3.73 -21.68 -8.86
C GLY A 54 -2.79 -22.44 -7.94
N THR A 55 -2.50 -23.69 -8.32
CA THR A 55 -1.60 -24.60 -7.58
C THR A 55 -0.19 -24.61 -8.17
N PHE A 56 -0.08 -24.79 -9.48
CA PHE A 56 1.20 -24.88 -10.20
C PHE A 56 1.61 -23.54 -10.84
N PHE A 57 0.66 -22.87 -11.49
CA PHE A 57 0.83 -21.51 -12.00
C PHE A 57 0.03 -20.55 -11.12
N LYS A 58 0.72 -19.61 -10.47
CA LYS A 58 0.09 -18.69 -9.52
C LYS A 58 -0.40 -17.45 -10.22
N THR A 59 -1.64 -17.07 -9.94
CA THR A 59 -2.21 -15.78 -10.33
C THR A 59 -2.38 -14.93 -9.07
N TYR A 60 -1.78 -13.75 -9.08
CA TYR A 60 -1.80 -12.81 -7.96
C TYR A 60 -2.82 -11.72 -8.25
N LYS A 61 -3.77 -11.51 -7.34
CA LYS A 61 -4.88 -10.57 -7.55
C LYS A 61 -5.02 -9.61 -6.40
N HIS A 62 -5.28 -8.35 -6.70
CA HIS A 62 -5.68 -7.34 -5.74
C HIS A 62 -7.09 -6.84 -6.04
N ARG A 63 -7.76 -6.36 -5.00
CA ARG A 63 -8.98 -5.56 -5.12
C ARG A 63 -8.77 -4.26 -4.35
N TYR A 64 -9.30 -3.17 -4.88
CA TYR A 64 -9.08 -1.83 -4.35
C TYR A 64 -10.41 -1.18 -3.96
N GLN A 65 -10.37 -0.34 -2.95
CA GLN A 65 -11.41 0.64 -2.68
C GLN A 65 -10.83 2.01 -3.09
N VAL A 66 -11.48 2.64 -4.06
CA VAL A 66 -11.14 3.95 -4.57
C VAL A 66 -12.04 4.97 -3.90
N ILE A 67 -11.45 6.00 -3.32
CA ILE A 67 -12.14 7.13 -2.71
C ILE A 67 -11.92 8.34 -3.59
N LEU A 68 -13.00 8.99 -4.02
CA LEU A 68 -12.98 10.29 -4.71
C LEU A 68 -13.71 11.31 -3.84
N GLU A 69 -13.59 12.60 -4.13
CA GLU A 69 -14.45 13.65 -3.56
C GLU A 69 -15.39 14.17 -4.65
N ASP A 70 -16.66 14.40 -4.32
CA ASP A 70 -17.59 15.12 -5.20
C ASP A 70 -17.32 16.63 -5.21
N SER A 71 -18.13 17.39 -5.94
CA SER A 71 -18.02 18.85 -6.02
C SER A 71 -18.17 19.57 -4.67
N ASP A 72 -18.85 18.94 -3.71
CA ASP A 72 -19.04 19.47 -2.35
C ASP A 72 -17.90 19.04 -1.41
N GLY A 73 -16.94 18.25 -1.89
CA GLY A 73 -15.85 17.68 -1.11
C GLY A 73 -16.28 16.49 -0.24
N LYS A 74 -17.44 15.88 -0.53
CA LYS A 74 -17.90 14.68 0.16
C LYS A 74 -17.27 13.45 -0.48
N PRO A 75 -16.75 12.51 0.31
CA PRO A 75 -16.08 11.36 -0.24
C PRO A 75 -17.08 10.31 -0.75
N LEU A 76 -16.82 9.83 -1.96
CA LEU A 76 -17.51 8.72 -2.60
C LEU A 76 -16.55 7.53 -2.67
N ASP A 77 -17.00 6.33 -2.31
CA ASP A 77 -16.21 5.11 -2.52
C ASP A 77 -16.77 4.20 -3.60
N THR A 78 -15.86 3.54 -4.30
CA THR A 78 -16.17 2.46 -5.23
C THR A 78 -15.16 1.34 -5.07
N LYS A 79 -15.64 0.09 -5.05
CA LYS A 79 -14.78 -1.08 -5.03
C LYS A 79 -14.48 -1.51 -6.44
N SER A 80 -13.22 -1.80 -6.73
CA SER A 80 -12.82 -2.34 -8.02
C SER A 80 -13.23 -3.81 -8.13
N GLU A 81 -13.26 -4.30 -9.37
CA GLU A 81 -13.12 -5.73 -9.65
C GLU A 81 -11.73 -6.24 -9.24
N TRP A 82 -11.56 -7.56 -9.24
CA TRP A 82 -10.24 -8.18 -9.08
C TRP A 82 -9.33 -7.79 -10.24
N LYS A 83 -8.12 -7.32 -9.91
CA LYS A 83 -7.08 -6.95 -10.87
C LYS A 83 -5.89 -7.88 -10.66
N GLU A 84 -5.44 -8.52 -11.73
CA GLU A 84 -4.19 -9.26 -11.71
C GLU A 84 -3.01 -8.30 -11.52
N VAL A 85 -2.02 -8.74 -10.74
CA VAL A 85 -0.83 -7.97 -10.43
C VAL A 85 0.40 -8.85 -10.57
N GLY A 86 1.55 -8.24 -10.84
CA GLY A 86 2.82 -8.96 -10.80
C GLY A 86 3.13 -9.49 -9.40
N GLU A 87 3.75 -10.67 -9.32
CA GLU A 87 4.13 -11.33 -8.07
C GLU A 87 4.91 -10.40 -7.11
N LYS A 88 5.89 -9.66 -7.64
CA LYS A 88 6.70 -8.74 -6.83
C LYS A 88 5.85 -7.65 -6.19
N PHE A 89 4.89 -7.09 -6.94
CA PHE A 89 3.98 -6.06 -6.45
C PHE A 89 3.02 -6.61 -5.40
N PHE A 90 2.54 -7.85 -5.60
CA PHE A 90 1.70 -8.54 -4.63
C PHE A 90 2.40 -8.70 -3.28
N TRP A 91 3.58 -9.33 -3.27
CA TRP A 91 4.30 -9.57 -2.02
C TRP A 91 4.83 -8.31 -1.35
N HIS A 92 5.13 -7.26 -2.13
CA HIS A 92 5.46 -5.96 -1.58
C HIS A 92 4.28 -5.36 -0.79
N ASN A 93 3.06 -5.66 -1.20
CA ASN A 93 1.83 -5.14 -0.58
C ASN A 93 1.14 -6.14 0.35
N GLU A 94 1.70 -7.33 0.60
CA GLU A 94 1.08 -8.34 1.46
C GLU A 94 0.81 -7.79 2.88
N GLY A 95 1.64 -6.88 3.38
CA GLY A 95 1.47 -6.22 4.67
C GLY A 95 0.43 -5.08 4.70
N ASN A 96 -0.08 -4.67 3.53
CA ASN A 96 -0.80 -3.41 3.34
C ASN A 96 -2.33 -3.59 3.25
N LEU A 97 -2.87 -4.77 3.56
CA LEU A 97 -4.32 -4.99 3.50
C LEU A 97 -5.06 -4.03 4.44
N GLY A 98 -6.03 -3.31 3.89
CA GLY A 98 -6.80 -2.27 4.56
C GLY A 98 -6.04 -0.94 4.72
N MET A 99 -4.88 -0.76 4.08
CA MET A 99 -4.11 0.48 4.09
C MET A 99 -4.36 1.30 2.83
N THR A 100 -4.18 2.62 2.95
CA THR A 100 -4.06 3.50 1.78
C THR A 100 -2.69 3.31 1.16
N LEU A 101 -2.65 2.89 -0.11
CA LEU A 101 -1.40 2.70 -0.86
C LEU A 101 -0.88 4.01 -1.43
N CYS A 102 -1.79 4.87 -1.88
CA CYS A 102 -1.50 6.24 -2.28
C CYS A 102 -2.77 7.09 -2.12
N TYR A 103 -2.58 8.40 -2.01
CA TYR A 103 -3.67 9.36 -2.06
C TYR A 103 -3.18 10.67 -2.65
N ARG A 104 -4.09 11.43 -3.23
CA ARG A 104 -3.88 12.84 -3.55
C ARG A 104 -4.73 13.68 -2.62
N LYS A 105 -4.14 14.73 -2.07
CA LYS A 105 -4.84 15.72 -1.25
C LYS A 105 -4.43 17.11 -1.69
N ASP A 106 -5.43 17.93 -2.02
CA ASP A 106 -5.26 19.31 -2.48
C ASP A 106 -4.23 19.39 -3.64
N GLY A 107 -4.34 18.46 -4.60
CA GLY A 107 -3.46 18.35 -5.77
C GLY A 107 -2.12 17.66 -5.51
N LYS A 108 -1.72 17.44 -4.26
CA LYS A 108 -0.45 16.80 -3.91
C LYS A 108 -0.58 15.28 -3.77
N LEU A 109 0.14 14.55 -4.61
CA LEU A 109 0.20 13.08 -4.56
C LEU A 109 1.18 12.59 -3.48
N GLU A 110 0.69 11.71 -2.61
CA GLU A 110 1.44 10.96 -1.62
C GLU A 110 1.39 9.46 -1.97
N LYS A 111 2.56 8.84 -2.09
CA LYS A 111 2.69 7.41 -2.46
C LYS A 111 3.12 6.53 -1.28
N ASN A 112 3.34 7.13 -0.11
CA ASN A 112 3.66 6.37 1.10
C ASN A 112 2.41 5.71 1.68
N VAL A 113 2.56 4.44 2.07
CA VAL A 113 1.49 3.65 2.69
C VAL A 113 1.09 4.28 4.03
N SER A 114 -0.20 4.57 4.21
CA SER A 114 -0.71 5.15 5.45
C SER A 114 -2.01 4.48 5.90
N PRO A 115 -2.39 4.62 7.17
CA PRO A 115 -3.69 4.13 7.61
C PRO A 115 -4.81 4.88 6.87
N PRO A 116 -5.95 4.21 6.62
CA PRO A 116 -7.05 4.80 5.89
C PRO A 116 -7.60 6.04 6.61
N GLY A 117 -7.83 7.10 5.84
CA GLY A 117 -8.44 8.35 6.29
C GLY A 117 -7.49 9.35 6.96
N TYR A 118 -6.20 9.02 7.14
CA TYR A 118 -5.21 9.93 7.74
C TYR A 118 -5.01 11.21 6.92
N GLN A 119 -5.30 11.20 5.61
CA GLN A 119 -5.21 12.36 4.73
C GLN A 119 -6.19 13.48 5.05
N TYR A 120 -7.25 13.18 5.83
CA TYR A 120 -8.25 14.17 6.25
C TYR A 120 -8.05 14.67 7.67
N VAL A 121 -7.25 13.96 8.47
CA VAL A 121 -7.03 14.28 9.87
C VAL A 121 -6.16 15.53 9.97
N GLY A 122 -6.52 16.42 10.90
CA GLY A 122 -5.83 17.70 11.11
C GLY A 122 -6.31 18.84 10.20
N ASN A 123 -7.18 18.56 9.23
CA ASN A 123 -7.81 19.58 8.40
C ASN A 123 -9.18 19.95 8.99
N SER A 124 -9.31 21.20 9.45
CA SER A 124 -10.52 21.73 10.09
C SER A 124 -11.73 21.78 9.17
N LYS A 125 -11.58 21.63 7.85
CA LYS A 125 -12.72 21.44 6.93
C LYS A 125 -13.50 20.17 7.28
N TYR A 126 -12.80 19.09 7.63
CA TYR A 126 -13.40 17.75 7.75
C TYR A 126 -13.80 17.38 9.18
N GLY A 127 -13.15 17.99 10.18
CA GLY A 127 -13.41 17.64 11.57
C GLY A 127 -12.44 18.28 12.55
N GLU A 128 -12.40 17.72 13.74
CA GLU A 128 -11.57 18.21 14.84
C GLU A 128 -11.13 17.06 15.76
N PHE A 129 -10.10 17.31 16.56
CA PHE A 129 -9.76 16.40 17.65
C PHE A 129 -10.62 16.71 18.88
N ARG A 130 -11.41 15.73 19.33
CA ARG A 130 -12.20 15.81 20.55
C ARG A 130 -11.52 15.08 21.67
N THR A 131 -11.56 15.66 22.87
CA THR A 131 -10.97 15.07 24.07
C THR A 131 -12.08 14.50 24.94
N ASN A 132 -11.95 13.23 25.30
CA ASN A 132 -12.82 12.58 26.29
C ASN A 132 -11.93 11.78 27.24
N ASN A 133 -12.10 11.98 28.56
CA ASN A 133 -11.36 11.30 29.61
C ASN A 133 -9.83 11.26 29.37
N GLY A 134 -9.23 12.42 29.05
CA GLY A 134 -7.79 12.56 28.83
C GLY A 134 -7.27 12.01 27.51
N THR A 135 -8.12 11.40 26.68
CA THR A 135 -7.74 10.89 25.35
C THR A 135 -8.35 11.75 24.25
N SER A 136 -7.51 12.23 23.33
CA SER A 136 -7.98 12.98 22.14
C SER A 136 -8.07 12.09 20.91
N PHE A 137 -9.21 12.10 20.22
CA PHE A 137 -9.43 11.37 18.97
C PHE A 137 -10.03 12.28 17.89
N TRP A 138 -9.74 11.98 16.63
CA TRP A 138 -10.31 12.70 15.49
C TRP A 138 -11.79 12.37 15.34
N ALA A 139 -12.62 13.40 15.19
CA ALA A 139 -14.04 13.31 14.95
C ALA A 139 -14.39 14.13 13.70
N PHE A 140 -14.97 13.46 12.69
CA PHE A 140 -15.49 14.12 11.51
C PHE A 140 -16.76 14.92 11.83
N TYR A 141 -16.96 16.05 11.16
CA TYR A 141 -18.22 16.79 11.24
C TYR A 141 -19.38 15.98 10.64
N GLY A 142 -20.62 16.31 11.01
CA GLY A 142 -21.81 15.53 10.65
C GLY A 142 -21.93 15.22 9.16
N GLN A 143 -21.69 16.20 8.30
CA GLN A 143 -21.70 16.05 6.84
C GLN A 143 -20.63 15.07 6.30
N TYR A 144 -19.61 14.76 7.09
CA TYR A 144 -18.50 13.85 6.80
C TYR A 144 -18.54 12.59 7.66
N MET A 145 -19.61 12.37 8.45
CA MET A 145 -19.64 11.28 9.44
C MET A 145 -19.46 9.90 8.79
N PHE A 146 -19.95 9.71 7.55
CA PHE A 146 -19.79 8.48 6.79
C PHE A 146 -18.32 8.10 6.54
N MET A 147 -17.39 9.07 6.55
CA MET A 147 -15.95 8.80 6.47
C MET A 147 -15.46 7.88 7.60
N SER A 148 -16.04 8.01 8.79
CA SER A 148 -15.73 7.13 9.91
C SER A 148 -16.05 5.67 9.60
N HIS A 149 -17.12 5.44 8.83
CA HIS A 149 -17.50 4.10 8.38
C HIS A 149 -16.58 3.63 7.25
N MET A 150 -16.39 4.45 6.21
CA MET A 150 -15.54 4.13 5.03
C MET A 150 -14.12 3.73 5.43
N PHE A 151 -13.52 4.45 6.38
CA PHE A 151 -12.14 4.21 6.83
C PHE A 151 -12.05 3.24 8.03
N GLY A 152 -13.17 2.69 8.48
CA GLY A 152 -13.23 1.75 9.61
C GLY A 152 -12.82 2.36 10.95
N MET A 153 -13.03 3.66 11.13
CA MET A 153 -12.65 4.40 12.34
C MET A 153 -13.64 4.18 13.50
N MET A 154 -14.87 3.74 13.23
CA MET A 154 -15.86 3.45 14.29
C MET A 154 -15.34 2.46 15.34
N ASN A 155 -14.58 1.45 14.89
CA ASN A 155 -13.99 0.43 15.76
C ASN A 155 -12.51 0.70 16.07
N ARG A 156 -11.94 1.76 15.51
CA ARG A 156 -10.52 2.07 15.61
C ARG A 156 -10.30 3.58 15.44
N PRO A 157 -10.64 4.39 16.47
CA PRO A 157 -10.47 5.84 16.41
C PRO A 157 -9.02 6.23 16.14
N ILE A 158 -8.83 7.34 15.42
CA ILE A 158 -7.52 7.94 15.20
C ILE A 158 -7.19 8.82 16.40
N TYR A 159 -6.30 8.35 17.27
CA TYR A 159 -5.86 9.13 18.42
C TYR A 159 -4.85 10.19 18.00
N ARG A 160 -4.91 11.35 18.67
CA ARG A 160 -4.02 12.49 18.41
C ARG A 160 -2.55 12.10 18.50
N ASN A 161 -2.17 11.28 19.48
CA ASN A 161 -0.78 10.84 19.65
C ASN A 161 -0.29 9.97 18.47
N ASP A 162 -1.15 9.07 17.96
CA ASP A 162 -0.85 8.24 16.80
C ASP A 162 -0.67 9.12 15.54
N TYR A 163 -1.57 10.09 15.36
CA TYR A 163 -1.50 11.02 14.24
C TYR A 163 -0.28 11.93 14.31
N ASN A 164 0.06 12.45 15.49
CA ASN A 164 1.25 13.27 15.68
C ASN A 164 2.52 12.49 15.34
N THR A 165 2.58 11.22 15.76
CA THR A 165 3.69 10.31 15.43
C THR A 165 3.82 10.10 13.92
N TYR A 166 2.69 9.85 13.25
CA TYR A 166 2.66 9.78 11.78
C TYR A 166 3.18 11.07 11.15
N ARG A 167 2.67 12.22 11.60
CA ARG A 167 2.93 13.50 10.97
C ARG A 167 4.37 14.00 11.14
N SER A 168 5.02 13.65 12.24
CA SER A 168 6.40 14.07 12.55
C SER A 168 7.48 13.17 11.95
N GLY A 169 7.21 11.86 11.81
CA GLY A 169 8.25 10.88 11.47
C GLY A 169 8.03 10.04 10.22
N TYR A 170 6.83 10.08 9.62
CA TYR A 170 6.45 9.15 8.54
C TYR A 170 5.84 9.86 7.32
N TYR A 171 5.07 10.94 7.55
CA TYR A 171 4.47 11.72 6.49
C TYR A 171 5.52 12.19 5.47
N GLY A 172 5.32 11.87 4.19
CA GLY A 172 6.24 12.21 3.10
C GLY A 172 7.53 11.39 3.01
N SER A 173 7.80 10.47 3.93
CA SER A 173 9.08 9.74 3.98
C SER A 173 8.97 8.23 3.94
N LYS A 174 8.04 7.62 4.69
CA LYS A 174 7.91 6.16 4.79
C LYS A 174 6.51 5.72 5.22
N GLY A 175 6.20 4.46 4.97
CA GLY A 175 4.92 3.87 5.36
C GLY A 175 4.71 3.82 6.88
N TYR A 176 3.47 4.08 7.34
CA TYR A 176 3.09 4.08 8.75
C TYR A 176 1.96 3.09 9.04
N TYR A 177 2.15 2.22 10.02
CA TYR A 177 1.19 1.16 10.38
C TYR A 177 0.55 1.39 11.76
N GLY A 178 0.75 2.55 12.37
CA GLY A 178 0.27 2.83 13.72
C GLY A 178 1.18 2.28 14.82
N PRO A 179 0.84 2.55 16.09
CA PRO A 179 1.55 1.98 17.23
C PRO A 179 1.44 0.44 17.25
N LYS A 180 2.37 -0.20 17.95
CA LYS A 180 2.31 -1.65 18.20
C LYS A 180 1.58 -1.93 19.51
N THR A 181 0.67 -2.89 19.51
CA THR A 181 -0.01 -3.41 20.70
C THR A 181 0.02 -4.94 20.63
N GLY A 182 0.57 -5.60 21.66
CA GLY A 182 0.69 -7.06 21.67
C GLY A 182 1.49 -7.61 20.48
N GLY A 183 2.57 -6.93 20.08
CA GLY A 183 3.46 -7.35 18.99
C GLY A 183 2.97 -7.02 17.57
N ASN A 184 1.71 -6.62 17.39
CA ASN A 184 1.15 -6.27 16.09
C ASN A 184 0.92 -4.76 15.95
N HIS A 185 1.08 -4.25 14.73
CA HIS A 185 0.71 -2.86 14.43
C HIS A 185 -0.81 -2.67 14.46
N LYS A 186 -1.25 -1.45 14.79
CA LYS A 186 -2.68 -1.05 14.82
C LYS A 186 -3.37 -1.16 13.46
N TYR A 187 -2.62 -1.01 12.37
CA TYR A 187 -3.10 -1.09 10.99
C TYR A 187 -2.26 -2.07 10.15
N GLY A 188 -2.72 -2.35 8.93
CA GLY A 188 -2.12 -3.34 8.02
C GLY A 188 -2.65 -4.74 8.23
N THR A 189 -2.18 -5.67 7.39
CA THR A 189 -2.73 -7.03 7.25
C THR A 189 -2.80 -7.78 8.57
N ASN A 190 -1.75 -7.72 9.39
CA ASN A 190 -1.71 -8.50 10.62
C ASN A 190 -2.44 -7.83 11.80
N SER A 191 -2.96 -6.60 11.63
CA SER A 191 -3.65 -5.89 12.70
C SER A 191 -4.96 -6.60 13.11
N ALA A 192 -5.30 -6.51 14.40
CA ALA A 192 -6.54 -7.07 14.92
C ALA A 192 -7.78 -6.51 14.19
N GLY A 193 -7.78 -5.20 13.87
CA GLY A 193 -8.87 -4.56 13.15
C GLY A 193 -9.03 -5.07 11.70
N THR A 194 -7.92 -5.31 10.99
CA THR A 194 -7.98 -5.88 9.64
C THR A 194 -8.44 -7.34 9.68
N ARG A 195 -7.97 -8.14 10.65
CA ARG A 195 -8.43 -9.52 10.89
C ARG A 195 -9.93 -9.60 11.13
N LYS A 196 -10.47 -8.72 11.99
CA LYS A 196 -11.90 -8.66 12.30
C LYS A 196 -12.76 -8.23 11.11
N SER A 197 -12.30 -7.25 10.33
CA SER A 197 -13.08 -6.69 9.22
C SER A 197 -13.02 -7.50 7.92
N ARG A 198 -12.03 -8.41 7.76
CA ARG A 198 -11.79 -9.13 6.51
C ARG A 198 -11.65 -10.65 6.70
N PRO A 199 -12.62 -11.34 7.33
CA PRO A 199 -12.52 -12.79 7.58
C PRO A 199 -12.36 -13.60 6.28
N GLY A 200 -13.00 -13.19 5.19
CA GLY A 200 -12.87 -13.85 3.89
C GLY A 200 -11.44 -13.94 3.38
N PHE A 201 -10.66 -12.86 3.51
CA PHE A 201 -9.23 -12.86 3.17
C PHE A 201 -8.46 -13.90 3.98
N PHE A 202 -8.61 -13.90 5.30
CA PHE A 202 -7.87 -14.82 6.17
C PHE A 202 -8.29 -16.28 5.96
N ASN A 203 -9.56 -16.53 5.67
CA ASN A 203 -10.05 -17.85 5.30
C ASN A 203 -9.38 -18.34 4.00
N ARG A 204 -9.31 -17.50 2.95
CA ARG A 204 -8.59 -17.86 1.71
C ARG A 204 -7.10 -18.06 1.96
N ARG A 205 -6.47 -17.19 2.75
CA ARG A 205 -5.05 -17.26 3.09
C ARG A 205 -4.67 -18.52 3.89
N ALA A 206 -5.55 -18.98 4.77
CA ALA A 206 -5.34 -20.19 5.55
C ALA A 206 -5.44 -21.45 4.67
N ASN A 207 -6.44 -21.50 3.79
CA ASN A 207 -6.80 -22.70 3.04
C ASN A 207 -6.06 -22.87 1.71
N ARG A 208 -5.51 -21.80 1.11
CA ARG A 208 -4.83 -21.89 -0.20
C ARG A 208 -3.32 -22.07 -0.07
N THR A 209 -2.78 -23.02 -0.83
CA THR A 209 -1.34 -23.35 -0.86
C THR A 209 -0.48 -22.26 -1.51
N GLY A 210 -1.07 -21.38 -2.33
CA GLY A 210 -0.38 -20.28 -3.00
C GLY A 210 0.25 -19.25 -2.06
N TRP A 211 -0.15 -19.23 -0.80
CA TRP A 211 0.41 -18.34 0.23
C TRP A 211 1.70 -18.88 0.87
N GLY A 212 2.21 -20.03 0.43
CA GLY A 212 3.40 -20.66 1.00
C GLY A 212 4.68 -19.81 0.90
N SER A 213 4.83 -18.98 -0.13
CA SER A 213 6.02 -18.13 -0.30
C SER A 213 6.13 -17.01 0.74
N SER A 214 5.04 -16.56 1.36
CA SER A 214 5.15 -15.64 2.51
C SER A 214 5.53 -16.33 3.82
N ARG A 215 5.28 -17.64 3.94
CA ARG A 215 5.71 -18.45 5.10
C ARG A 215 7.21 -18.77 5.07
N GLY A 216 7.85 -18.74 3.88
CA GLY A 216 9.30 -18.91 3.71
C GLY A 216 10.13 -17.63 3.87
N ARG A 217 9.50 -16.45 3.90
CA ARG A 217 10.20 -15.15 3.98
C ARG A 217 10.43 -14.64 5.41
N SER A 218 9.88 -15.29 6.43
CA SER A 218 10.14 -14.96 7.85
C SER A 218 11.52 -15.44 8.37
N GLY A 219 12.45 -15.83 7.48
CA GLY A 219 13.76 -16.40 7.82
C GLY A 219 14.99 -15.61 7.35
N PHE A 220 14.88 -14.32 7.01
CA PHE A 220 16.05 -13.46 6.72
C PHE A 220 16.00 -12.14 7.50
N GLY A 221 15.94 -12.26 8.83
CA GLY A 221 16.48 -11.23 9.72
C GLY A 221 17.96 -11.55 9.96
N GLY A 222 18.86 -10.86 9.26
CA GLY A 222 20.30 -11.08 9.46
C GLY A 222 21.18 -10.36 8.46
N ARG A 223 21.84 -9.31 8.96
CA ARG A 223 23.02 -8.60 8.42
C ARG A 223 22.75 -7.47 7.43
N GLY A 224 22.81 -6.26 7.98
CA GLY A 224 23.21 -5.08 7.22
C GLY A 224 24.54 -5.36 6.52
N SER A 225 24.52 -5.27 5.20
CA SER A 225 25.71 -5.08 4.39
C SER A 225 25.79 -3.58 4.14
N GLY A 226 26.60 -2.91 4.95
CA GLY A 226 27.20 -1.66 4.53
C GLY A 226 28.11 -1.98 3.35
N PHE A 227 27.83 -1.37 2.21
CA PHE A 227 28.83 -1.16 1.17
C PHE A 227 29.04 0.34 1.07
N GLY A 228 30.19 0.78 1.57
CA GLY A 228 30.74 2.08 1.21
C GLY A 228 31.22 2.05 -0.24
N LYS A 229 30.99 3.16 -0.95
CA LYS A 229 32.04 4.07 -1.41
C LYS A 229 31.48 5.48 -1.35
#